data_AF-A0A7C4UXQ2-F1
#
_entry.id   AF-A0A7C4UXQ2-F1
#
_cell.length_a   1.000
_cell.length_b   1.000
_cell.length_c   1.000
_cell.angle_alpha   90.00
_cell.angle_beta   90.00
_cell.angle_gamma   90.00
#
_symmetry.space_group_name_H-M   'P 1'
#
loop_
_entity.id
_entity.type
_entity.pdbx_description
1 polymer ?
#
loop_
_entity_poly.entity_id
_entity_poly.type
_entity_poly.pdbx_seq_one_letter_code
_entity_poly.pdbx_strand_id
1 'polypeptide(L)'
;MIHKFLQVAAPDHMDLIVPVVLIIWLAITVLTVSLLKDGDTSRRKNILGSIFLSIAFIFLVLLMSPQLTQSLYWWSGFSAYTAPLVLATFYFAAFLIFLKASKMGMNRKTIVGWSILSFLAGFGLGGISESFSPTLLLFIAFIISWRMLTEQLNHHQPSFWFLIAGLTGTLFALITMISAPGNAVRQSYFPAPPPVMDIFQIAIIGYLDFLKSIIVTPQKLAGVFGAALGAMVLGMQETDFNKLLKKSTGPAILILSIFFAFLCFPPAVFGTSEPPPNRVMVISSFIIAAGLIASGYLGGKSISLQVRDGNKRVLIKSLALVALFLLSHSAWITSKDLYDSRMIFLNFAVKWDEAHAQILQAKADGAESVMIPALDNWAGLERPTANKRNWVNICISKYYGIQVYAPPYNEP
;
A
#
# COMPACT_ATOMS: atom_id res chain seq x y z
N MET A 1 19.88 18.41 0.92
CA MET A 1 20.79 17.51 1.66
C MET A 1 20.16 16.13 1.90
N ILE A 2 19.00 16.03 2.55
CA ILE A 2 18.30 14.74 2.78
C ILE A 2 17.98 13.98 1.48
N HIS A 3 17.48 14.66 0.45
CA HIS A 3 17.19 14.01 -0.83
C HIS A 3 18.45 13.43 -1.51
N LYS A 4 19.59 14.15 -1.46
CA LYS A 4 20.87 13.65 -1.95
C LYS A 4 21.39 12.48 -1.11
N PHE A 5 21.25 12.55 0.22
CA PHE A 5 21.63 11.45 1.11
C PHE A 5 20.80 10.19 0.84
N LEU A 6 19.47 10.33 0.68
CA LEU A 6 18.59 9.21 0.33
C LEU A 6 18.84 8.70 -1.09
N GLN A 7 19.20 9.55 -2.05
CA GLN A 7 19.54 9.09 -3.41
C GLN A 7 20.86 8.33 -3.46
N VAL A 8 21.83 8.66 -2.60
CA VAL A 8 23.16 8.03 -2.61
C VAL A 8 23.22 6.80 -1.71
N ALA A 9 22.62 6.85 -0.52
CA ALA A 9 22.74 5.76 0.45
C ALA A 9 21.59 4.74 0.38
N ALA A 10 20.41 5.10 -0.12
CA ALA A 10 19.27 4.20 -0.05
C ALA A 10 19.27 3.03 -1.06
N PRO A 11 19.72 3.20 -2.32
CA PRO A 11 19.74 2.09 -3.28
C PRO A 11 20.63 0.92 -2.83
N ASP A 12 21.77 1.24 -2.21
CA ASP A 12 22.80 0.26 -1.83
C ASP A 12 22.44 -0.54 -0.57
N HIS A 13 21.38 -0.15 0.14
CA HIS A 13 20.97 -0.73 1.42
C HIS A 13 19.52 -1.23 1.44
N MET A 14 18.95 -1.54 0.26
CA MET A 14 17.57 -2.05 0.18
C MET A 14 17.38 -3.37 0.95
N ASP A 15 18.43 -4.16 1.10
CA ASP A 15 18.50 -5.38 1.93
C ASP A 15 18.22 -5.10 3.41
N LEU A 16 18.61 -3.94 3.93
CA LEU A 16 18.34 -3.50 5.31
C LEU A 16 17.07 -2.65 5.42
N ILE A 17 16.83 -1.76 4.44
CA ILE A 17 15.69 -0.84 4.46
C ILE A 17 14.37 -1.60 4.45
N VAL A 18 14.23 -2.62 3.60
CA VAL A 18 12.98 -3.36 3.46
C VAL A 18 12.57 -4.06 4.76
N PRO A 19 13.42 -4.89 5.41
CA PRO A 19 13.09 -5.51 6.70
C PRO A 19 12.77 -4.49 7.79
N VAL A 20 13.58 -3.43 7.91
CA VAL A 20 13.38 -2.39 8.95
C VAL A 20 12.04 -1.69 8.75
N VAL A 21 11.70 -1.32 7.51
CA VAL A 21 10.42 -0.67 7.21
C VAL A 21 9.25 -1.62 7.46
N LEU A 22 9.36 -2.91 7.13
CA LEU A 22 8.31 -3.89 7.44
C LEU A 22 8.10 -4.05 8.95
N ILE A 23 9.18 -4.05 9.75
CA ILE A 23 9.09 -4.07 11.22
C ILE A 23 8.42 -2.81 11.75
N ILE A 24 8.81 -1.63 11.26
CA ILE A 24 8.19 -0.35 11.62
C ILE A 24 6.71 -0.36 11.25
N TRP A 25 6.37 -0.82 10.04
CA TRP A 25 5.00 -0.91 9.58
C TRP A 25 4.18 -1.87 10.44
N LEU A 26 4.75 -3.02 10.82
CA LEU A 26 4.12 -3.96 11.75
C LEU A 26 3.86 -3.30 13.10
N ALA A 27 4.85 -2.64 13.71
CA ALA A 27 4.70 -1.99 15.00
C ALA A 27 3.60 -0.90 14.98
N ILE A 28 3.55 -0.08 13.93
CA ILE A 28 2.53 0.95 13.75
C ILE A 28 1.15 0.31 13.54
N THR A 29 1.06 -0.77 12.76
CA THR A 29 -0.20 -1.49 12.54
C THR A 29 -0.71 -2.11 13.83
N VAL A 30 0.17 -2.73 14.64
CA VAL A 30 -0.17 -3.28 15.97
C VAL A 30 -0.72 -2.19 16.87
N LEU A 31 -0.06 -1.03 16.91
CA LEU A 31 -0.53 0.13 17.64
C LEU A 31 -1.92 0.55 17.14
N THR A 32 -2.10 0.77 15.85
CA THR A 32 -3.39 1.13 15.23
C THR A 32 -4.50 0.16 15.60
N VAL A 33 -4.28 -1.14 15.43
CA VAL A 33 -5.27 -2.18 15.76
C VAL A 33 -5.57 -2.18 17.25
N SER A 34 -4.56 -2.07 18.11
CA SER A 34 -4.77 -1.96 19.56
C SER A 34 -5.58 -0.71 19.94
N LEU A 35 -5.35 0.42 19.27
CA LEU A 35 -6.07 1.67 19.52
C LEU A 35 -7.53 1.58 19.11
N LEU A 36 -7.83 0.90 17.99
CA LEU A 36 -9.20 0.61 17.54
C LEU A 36 -9.95 -0.31 18.51
N LYS A 37 -9.25 -1.28 19.12
CA LYS A 37 -9.84 -2.22 20.08
C LYS A 37 -10.09 -1.63 21.47
N ASP A 38 -9.20 -0.75 21.93
CA ASP A 38 -9.22 -0.09 23.25
C ASP A 38 -10.50 0.72 23.56
N GLY A 39 -11.44 0.87 22.61
CA GLY A 39 -12.76 1.44 22.88
C GLY A 39 -13.67 0.54 23.73
N ASP A 40 -13.34 -0.75 23.88
CA ASP A 40 -14.02 -1.69 24.78
C ASP A 40 -13.38 -1.63 26.17
N THR A 41 -14.12 -1.11 27.16
CA THR A 41 -13.69 -0.89 28.55
C THR A 41 -13.40 -2.16 29.36
N SER A 42 -13.58 -3.36 28.81
CA SER A 42 -13.48 -4.62 29.53
C SER A 42 -12.30 -5.48 29.08
N ARG A 43 -11.43 -5.81 30.05
CA ARG A 43 -10.40 -6.87 30.04
C ARG A 43 -9.17 -6.67 29.13
N ARG A 44 -8.01 -6.98 29.74
CA ARG A 44 -6.64 -7.06 29.19
C ARG A 44 -6.56 -6.90 27.67
N LYS A 45 -5.91 -5.83 27.22
CA LYS A 45 -5.54 -5.61 25.81
C LYS A 45 -5.00 -6.92 25.22
N ASN A 46 -5.79 -7.58 24.39
CA ASN A 46 -5.37 -8.79 23.69
C ASN A 46 -4.37 -8.39 22.60
N ILE A 47 -3.15 -8.06 23.03
CA ILE A 47 -2.06 -7.59 22.19
C ILE A 47 -1.68 -8.66 21.15
N LEU A 48 -1.79 -9.94 21.52
CA LEU A 48 -1.57 -11.06 20.60
C LEU A 48 -2.57 -11.05 19.45
N GLY A 49 -3.85 -10.75 19.73
CA GLY A 49 -4.85 -10.54 18.69
C GLY A 49 -4.51 -9.37 17.77
N SER A 50 -4.03 -8.25 18.33
CA SER A 50 -3.57 -7.11 17.52
C SER A 50 -2.35 -7.46 16.66
N ILE A 51 -1.40 -8.22 17.20
CA ILE A 51 -0.22 -8.73 16.47
C ILE A 51 -0.66 -9.63 15.33
N PHE A 52 -1.53 -10.61 15.59
CA PHE A 52 -2.03 -11.51 14.56
C PHE A 52 -2.73 -10.74 13.42
N LEU A 53 -3.66 -9.82 13.75
CA LEU A 53 -4.34 -9.02 12.73
C LEU A 53 -3.39 -8.16 11.92
N SER A 54 -2.34 -7.63 12.55
CA SER A 54 -1.34 -6.79 11.88
C SER A 54 -0.44 -7.60 10.95
N ILE A 55 -0.01 -8.79 11.37
CA ILE A 55 0.75 -9.72 10.53
C ILE A 55 -0.11 -10.18 9.35
N ALA A 56 -1.36 -10.60 9.61
CA ALA A 56 -2.29 -11.02 8.56
C ALA A 56 -2.57 -9.88 7.58
N PHE A 57 -2.75 -8.64 8.08
CA PHE A 57 -2.92 -7.47 7.24
C PHE A 57 -1.73 -7.24 6.32
N ILE A 58 -0.51 -7.11 6.85
CA ILE A 58 0.69 -6.87 6.04
C ILE A 58 0.89 -8.03 5.06
N PHE A 59 0.76 -9.28 5.52
CA PHE A 59 0.84 -10.45 4.65
C PHE A 59 -0.13 -10.37 3.48
N LEU A 60 -1.40 -10.01 3.70
CA LEU A 60 -2.38 -9.82 2.64
C LEU A 60 -2.00 -8.71 1.66
N VAL A 61 -1.50 -7.57 2.16
CA VAL A 61 -1.07 -6.47 1.27
C VAL A 61 0.02 -6.97 0.32
N LEU A 62 1.03 -7.66 0.84
CA LEU A 62 2.14 -8.18 0.03
C LEU A 62 1.68 -9.32 -0.88
N LEU A 63 0.81 -10.21 -0.41
CA LEU A 63 0.29 -11.36 -1.16
C LEU A 63 -0.61 -10.95 -2.34
N MET A 64 -1.47 -9.94 -2.15
CA MET A 64 -2.36 -9.46 -3.21
C MET A 64 -1.65 -8.55 -4.22
N SER A 65 -0.53 -7.94 -3.83
CA SER A 65 0.26 -7.07 -4.70
C SER A 65 0.80 -7.85 -5.92
N PRO A 66 0.46 -7.46 -7.16
CA PRO A 66 0.85 -8.24 -8.34
C PRO A 66 2.35 -8.24 -8.63
N GLN A 67 3.07 -7.16 -8.28
CA GLN A 67 4.50 -7.03 -8.57
C GLN A 67 5.29 -6.50 -7.37
N LEU A 68 5.50 -7.39 -6.38
CA LEU A 68 6.19 -7.04 -5.13
C LEU A 68 7.65 -6.58 -5.36
N THR A 69 8.33 -7.13 -6.35
CA THR A 69 9.69 -6.75 -6.74
C THR A 69 9.80 -5.26 -7.07
N GLN A 70 8.86 -4.72 -7.84
CA GLN A 70 8.81 -3.30 -8.18
C GLN A 70 8.29 -2.43 -7.03
N SER A 71 7.27 -2.89 -6.29
CA SER A 71 6.65 -2.07 -5.25
C SER A 71 7.47 -1.99 -3.97
N LEU A 72 8.17 -3.06 -3.59
CA LEU A 72 8.86 -3.16 -2.28
C LEU A 72 10.38 -3.11 -2.41
N TYR A 73 10.97 -3.83 -3.36
CA TYR A 73 12.43 -4.01 -3.44
C TYR A 73 13.12 -3.00 -4.37
N TRP A 74 12.38 -2.39 -5.29
CA TRP A 74 12.89 -1.31 -6.12
C TRP A 74 12.65 0.04 -5.46
N TRP A 75 13.72 0.80 -5.18
CA TRP A 75 13.66 2.07 -4.44
C TRP A 75 12.60 3.04 -4.95
N SER A 76 12.52 3.26 -6.27
CA SER A 76 11.55 4.20 -6.84
C SER A 76 10.12 3.75 -6.57
N GLY A 77 9.80 2.47 -6.75
CA GLY A 77 8.47 1.95 -6.47
C GLY A 77 8.17 1.89 -4.97
N PHE A 78 9.15 1.53 -4.14
CA PHE A 78 9.05 1.59 -2.70
C PHE A 78 8.69 3.00 -2.21
N SER A 79 9.46 4.01 -2.65
CA SER A 79 9.25 5.39 -2.25
C SER A 79 7.91 5.93 -2.73
N ALA A 80 7.43 5.52 -3.91
CA ALA A 80 6.21 6.02 -4.52
C ALA A 80 4.95 5.29 -4.04
N TYR A 81 5.05 4.05 -3.58
CA TYR A 81 3.87 3.22 -3.30
C TYR A 81 3.88 2.61 -1.91
N THR A 82 4.93 1.90 -1.49
CA THR A 82 4.93 1.25 -0.18
C THR A 82 5.14 2.22 0.97
N ALA A 83 6.11 3.13 0.88
CA ALA A 83 6.39 4.10 1.95
C ALA A 83 5.16 4.99 2.29
N PRO A 84 4.38 5.51 1.31
CA PRO A 84 3.13 6.20 1.59
C PRO A 84 2.12 5.36 2.38
N LEU A 85 2.05 4.05 2.17
CA LEU A 85 1.12 3.18 2.91
C LEU A 85 1.53 2.99 4.37
N VAL A 86 2.84 2.89 4.64
CA VAL A 86 3.37 2.87 6.00
C VAL A 86 3.04 4.18 6.71
N LEU A 87 3.31 5.32 6.04
CA LEU A 87 3.01 6.65 6.55
C LEU A 87 1.51 6.91 6.69
N ALA A 88 0.66 6.35 5.82
CA ALA A 88 -0.79 6.44 5.93
C ALA A 88 -1.30 5.64 7.14
N THR A 89 -0.69 4.47 7.41
CA THR A 89 -0.97 3.69 8.63
C THR A 89 -0.59 4.49 9.87
N PHE A 90 0.54 5.22 9.84
CA PHE A 90 0.94 6.14 10.91
C PHE A 90 -0.02 7.31 11.07
N TYR A 91 -0.43 7.95 9.97
CA TYR A 91 -1.41 9.04 9.98
C TYR A 91 -2.73 8.59 10.63
N PHE A 92 -3.20 7.40 10.32
CA PHE A 92 -4.40 6.83 10.94
C PHE A 92 -4.19 6.52 12.43
N ALA A 93 -3.03 5.97 12.83
CA ALA A 93 -2.67 5.80 14.24
C ALA A 93 -2.69 7.13 15.01
N ALA A 94 -2.07 8.16 14.43
CA ALA A 94 -2.02 9.51 14.96
C ALA A 94 -3.43 10.11 15.14
N PHE A 95 -4.32 9.93 14.15
CA PHE A 95 -5.72 10.31 14.25
C PHE A 95 -6.43 9.62 15.43
N LEU A 96 -6.23 8.31 15.61
CA LEU A 96 -6.83 7.57 16.73
C LEU A 96 -6.30 8.01 18.10
N ILE A 97 -4.99 8.29 18.21
CA ILE A 97 -4.38 8.87 19.42
C ILE A 97 -5.00 10.24 19.70
N PHE A 98 -5.12 11.08 18.68
CA PHE A 98 -5.74 12.39 18.77
C PHE A 98 -7.20 12.29 19.23
N LEU A 99 -8.00 11.36 18.69
CA LEU A 99 -9.37 11.14 19.12
C LEU A 99 -9.45 10.82 20.63
N LYS A 100 -8.59 9.93 21.12
CA LYS A 100 -8.55 9.57 22.54
C LYS A 100 -8.13 10.75 23.41
N ALA A 101 -7.05 11.45 23.04
CA ALA A 101 -6.59 12.62 23.76
C ALA A 101 -7.67 13.71 23.81
N SER A 102 -8.42 13.91 22.72
CA SER A 102 -9.47 14.94 22.64
C SER A 102 -10.61 14.70 23.63
N LYS A 103 -10.94 13.43 23.92
CA LYS A 103 -11.93 13.05 24.94
C LYS A 103 -11.48 13.39 26.37
N MET A 104 -10.18 13.58 26.60
CA MET A 104 -9.62 13.94 27.91
C MET A 104 -9.54 15.46 28.13
N GLY A 105 -10.06 16.28 27.21
CA GLY A 105 -10.08 17.74 27.35
C GLY A 105 -8.77 18.42 26.94
N MET A 106 -8.39 18.29 25.67
CA MET A 106 -7.20 18.99 25.14
C MET A 106 -7.40 20.51 25.10
N ASN A 107 -6.34 21.25 25.43
CA ASN A 107 -6.33 22.70 25.25
C ASN A 107 -6.29 23.09 23.74
N ARG A 108 -6.70 24.33 23.43
CA ARG A 108 -6.79 24.84 22.06
C ARG A 108 -5.45 24.81 21.32
N LYS A 109 -4.33 25.09 21.99
CA LYS A 109 -2.99 25.11 21.37
C LYS A 109 -2.59 23.72 20.88
N THR A 110 -2.85 22.68 21.68
CA THR A 110 -2.57 21.30 21.31
C THR A 110 -3.44 20.88 20.12
N ILE A 111 -4.73 21.24 20.08
CA ILE A 111 -5.61 20.96 18.93
C ILE A 111 -5.05 21.59 17.65
N VAL A 112 -4.66 22.87 17.70
CA VAL A 112 -4.06 23.57 16.55
C VAL A 112 -2.77 22.88 16.10
N GLY A 113 -1.90 22.47 17.03
CA GLY A 113 -0.68 21.72 16.71
C GLY A 113 -0.95 20.41 15.97
N TRP A 114 -1.94 19.64 16.42
CA TRP A 114 -2.35 18.40 15.74
C TRP A 114 -3.00 18.66 14.38
N SER A 115 -3.79 19.72 14.23
CA SER A 115 -4.33 20.12 12.91
C SER A 115 -3.22 20.51 11.93
N ILE A 116 -2.20 21.26 12.37
CA ILE A 116 -1.04 21.58 11.52
C ILE A 116 -0.29 20.30 11.13
N LEU A 117 -0.07 19.39 12.08
CA LEU A 117 0.55 18.09 11.79
C LEU A 117 -0.28 17.29 10.79
N SER A 118 -1.61 17.28 10.93
CA SER A 118 -2.52 16.61 10.01
C SER A 118 -2.47 17.20 8.60
N PHE A 119 -2.42 18.54 8.49
CA PHE A 119 -2.24 19.23 7.22
C PHE A 119 -0.92 18.85 6.54
N LEU A 120 0.19 18.93 7.28
CA LEU A 120 1.51 18.58 6.76
C LEU A 120 1.60 17.10 6.35
N ALA A 121 0.99 16.21 7.14
CA ALA A 121 0.92 14.79 6.81
C ALA A 121 0.07 14.53 5.56
N GLY A 122 -1.12 15.15 5.46
CA GLY A 122 -1.97 15.05 4.26
C GLY A 122 -1.28 15.61 3.01
N PHE A 123 -0.60 16.76 3.15
CA PHE A 123 0.18 17.36 2.08
C PHE A 123 1.35 16.48 1.64
N GLY A 124 2.13 15.98 2.59
CA GLY A 124 3.26 15.10 2.31
C GLY A 124 2.83 13.78 1.68
N LEU A 125 1.84 13.09 2.26
CA LEU A 125 1.32 11.82 1.75
C LEU A 125 0.70 11.96 0.35
N GLY A 126 -0.12 13.00 0.15
CA GLY A 126 -0.73 13.29 -1.13
C GLY A 126 0.24 13.83 -2.18
N GLY A 127 1.49 14.16 -1.82
CA GLY A 127 2.50 14.62 -2.76
C GLY A 127 3.36 13.50 -3.36
N ILE A 128 3.28 12.27 -2.81
CA ILE A 128 4.21 11.20 -3.17
C ILE A 128 3.72 10.38 -4.37
N SER A 129 2.40 10.24 -4.56
CA SER A 129 1.86 9.28 -5.53
C SER A 129 0.54 9.73 -6.15
N GLU A 130 0.55 9.92 -7.47
CA GLU A 130 -0.60 10.37 -8.27
C GLU A 130 -1.85 9.51 -8.08
N SER A 131 -1.67 8.20 -7.92
CA SER A 131 -2.76 7.26 -7.70
C SER A 131 -3.23 7.23 -6.24
N PHE A 132 -2.39 7.59 -5.27
CA PHE A 132 -2.74 7.57 -3.85
C PHE A 132 -3.49 8.82 -3.40
N SER A 133 -3.12 10.00 -3.92
CA SER A 133 -3.63 11.28 -3.42
C SER A 133 -5.14 11.45 -3.58
N PRO A 134 -5.75 11.14 -4.74
CA PRO A 134 -7.20 11.18 -4.90
C PRO A 134 -7.91 10.19 -3.97
N THR A 135 -7.35 9.01 -3.78
CA THR A 135 -7.88 8.00 -2.86
C THR A 135 -7.85 8.48 -1.42
N LEU A 136 -6.74 9.07 -0.95
CA LEU A 136 -6.61 9.64 0.39
C LEU A 136 -7.60 10.81 0.59
N LEU A 137 -7.71 11.70 -0.39
CA LEU A 137 -8.62 12.85 -0.35
C LEU A 137 -10.07 12.38 -0.17
N LEU A 138 -10.51 11.46 -1.03
CA LEU A 138 -11.87 10.92 -1.00
C LEU A 138 -12.13 10.09 0.27
N PHE A 139 -11.12 9.38 0.77
CA PHE A 139 -11.23 8.63 2.02
C PHE A 139 -11.42 9.55 3.23
N ILE A 140 -10.64 10.64 3.35
CA ILE A 140 -10.82 11.63 4.43
C ILE A 140 -12.17 12.33 4.29
N ALA A 141 -12.55 12.74 3.08
CA ALA A 141 -13.85 13.35 2.81
C ALA A 141 -15.00 12.42 3.21
N PHE A 142 -14.88 11.13 2.92
CA PHE A 142 -15.84 10.12 3.34
C PHE A 142 -15.90 10.00 4.87
N ILE A 143 -14.77 9.95 5.58
CA ILE A 143 -14.77 9.92 7.06
C ILE A 143 -15.49 11.13 7.63
N ILE A 144 -15.24 12.33 7.10
CA ILE A 144 -15.92 13.57 7.52
C ILE A 144 -17.43 13.44 7.30
N SER A 145 -17.84 13.14 6.06
CA SER A 145 -19.25 13.00 5.68
C SER A 145 -19.96 11.93 6.51
N TRP A 146 -19.34 10.77 6.69
CA TRP A 146 -19.88 9.68 7.50
C TRP A 146 -20.11 10.12 8.95
N ARG A 147 -19.13 10.78 9.57
CA ARG A 147 -19.25 11.24 10.97
C ARG A 147 -20.22 12.40 11.12
N MET A 148 -20.35 13.27 10.13
CA MET A 148 -21.40 14.31 10.10
C MET A 148 -22.80 13.67 10.07
N LEU A 149 -22.99 12.60 9.28
CA LEU A 149 -24.26 11.91 9.14
C LEU A 149 -24.62 11.02 10.34
N THR A 150 -23.63 10.41 11.01
CA THR A 150 -23.86 9.36 12.03
C THR A 150 -23.55 9.77 13.47
N GLU A 151 -22.54 10.61 13.69
CA GLU A 151 -22.01 10.93 15.04
C GLU A 151 -22.22 12.40 15.42
N GLN A 152 -22.99 13.16 14.63
CA GLN A 152 -23.15 14.60 14.78
C GLN A 152 -21.78 15.31 14.90
N LEU A 153 -20.85 14.97 14.00
CA LEU A 153 -19.57 15.69 13.91
C LEU A 153 -19.84 17.18 13.68
N ASN A 154 -19.68 17.96 14.75
CA ASN A 154 -19.89 19.40 14.75
C ASN A 154 -18.56 20.14 14.73
N HIS A 155 -18.56 21.38 14.26
CA HIS A 155 -17.39 22.26 14.20
C HIS A 155 -16.75 22.56 15.59
N HIS A 156 -17.48 22.30 16.68
CA HIS A 156 -16.95 22.36 18.04
C HIS A 156 -16.09 21.16 18.44
N GLN A 157 -16.16 20.04 17.71
CA GLN A 157 -15.38 18.85 18.02
C GLN A 157 -13.95 18.98 17.48
N PRO A 158 -12.90 18.72 18.29
CA PRO A 158 -11.50 18.81 17.84
C PRO A 158 -11.19 17.94 16.61
N SER A 159 -11.85 16.78 16.49
CA SER A 159 -11.68 15.88 15.34
C SER A 159 -12.14 16.45 14.01
N PHE A 160 -13.06 17.40 14.01
CA PHE A 160 -13.47 18.10 12.79
C PHE A 160 -12.28 18.88 12.21
N TRP A 161 -11.59 19.66 13.05
CA TRP A 161 -10.44 20.47 12.64
C TRP A 161 -9.21 19.64 12.25
N PHE A 162 -9.01 18.48 12.88
CA PHE A 162 -7.97 17.54 12.44
C PHE A 162 -8.24 17.05 11.02
N LEU A 163 -9.45 16.51 10.78
CA LEU A 163 -9.81 15.92 9.49
C LEU A 163 -9.86 16.95 8.37
N ILE A 164 -10.44 18.13 8.62
CA ILE A 164 -10.47 19.23 7.63
C ILE A 164 -9.06 19.68 7.28
N ALA A 165 -8.16 19.79 8.26
CA ALA A 165 -6.77 20.14 7.98
C ALA A 165 -6.05 19.06 7.14
N GLY A 166 -6.27 17.77 7.43
CA GLY A 166 -5.75 16.69 6.58
C GLY A 166 -6.33 16.70 5.16
N LEU A 167 -7.63 16.97 5.03
CA LEU A 167 -8.31 17.10 3.74
C LEU A 167 -7.73 18.26 2.91
N THR A 168 -7.57 19.44 3.52
CA THR A 168 -6.99 20.60 2.84
C THR A 168 -5.53 20.38 2.48
N GLY A 169 -4.74 19.74 3.36
CA GLY A 169 -3.37 19.34 3.03
C GLY A 169 -3.31 18.44 1.80
N THR A 170 -4.15 17.40 1.77
CA THR A 170 -4.22 16.47 0.63
C THR A 170 -4.70 17.16 -0.66
N LEU A 171 -5.65 18.08 -0.56
CA LEU A 171 -6.11 18.89 -1.70
C LEU A 171 -4.99 19.78 -2.25
N PHE A 172 -4.24 20.45 -1.38
CA PHE A 172 -3.09 21.26 -1.79
C PHE A 172 -2.01 20.41 -2.48
N ALA A 173 -1.78 19.20 -2.00
CA ALA A 173 -0.85 18.27 -2.65
C ALA A 173 -1.35 17.89 -4.04
N LEU A 174 -2.64 17.56 -4.19
CA LEU A 174 -3.24 17.23 -5.47
C LEU A 174 -3.14 18.40 -6.47
N ILE A 175 -3.45 19.63 -6.03
CA ILE A 175 -3.29 20.84 -6.85
C ILE A 175 -1.83 21.00 -7.27
N THR A 176 -0.88 20.86 -6.33
CA THR A 176 0.55 20.99 -6.61
C THR A 176 1.02 19.95 -7.62
N MET A 177 0.58 18.69 -7.48
CA MET A 177 0.90 17.63 -8.43
C MET A 177 0.33 17.94 -9.81
N ILE A 178 -0.95 18.32 -9.91
CA ILE A 178 -1.62 18.63 -11.20
C ILE A 178 -0.91 19.80 -11.89
N SER A 179 -0.54 20.84 -11.14
CA SER A 179 0.13 22.04 -11.67
C SER A 179 1.63 21.85 -11.93
N ALA A 180 2.21 20.69 -11.61
CA ALA A 180 3.64 20.47 -11.80
C ALA A 180 4.01 20.51 -13.30
N PRO A 181 5.01 21.31 -13.72
CA PRO A 181 5.39 21.45 -15.12
C PRO A 181 5.90 20.14 -15.74
N GLY A 182 6.37 19.21 -14.91
CA GLY A 182 6.76 17.86 -15.35
C GLY A 182 5.60 17.07 -15.97
N ASN A 183 4.34 17.41 -15.68
CA ASN A 183 3.18 16.76 -16.29
C ASN A 183 3.11 17.04 -17.80
N ALA A 184 3.43 18.26 -18.24
CA ALA A 184 3.45 18.60 -19.66
C ALA A 184 4.53 17.81 -20.41
N VAL A 185 5.70 17.63 -19.79
CA VAL A 185 6.78 16.80 -20.34
C VAL A 185 6.34 15.34 -20.42
N ARG A 186 5.73 14.79 -19.36
CA ARG A 186 5.23 13.40 -19.35
C ARG A 186 4.14 13.17 -20.39
N GLN A 187 3.20 14.10 -20.54
CA GLN A 187 2.14 14.02 -21.54
C GLN A 187 2.66 14.00 -22.98
N SER A 188 3.89 14.48 -23.24
CA SER A 188 4.49 14.35 -24.57
C SER A 188 4.94 12.93 -24.93
N TYR A 189 5.06 12.03 -23.94
CA TYR A 189 5.45 10.62 -24.13
C TYR A 189 4.26 9.66 -24.15
N PHE A 190 3.07 10.12 -23.76
CA PHE A 190 1.84 9.33 -23.72
C PHE A 190 0.83 9.84 -24.75
N PRO A 191 -0.09 8.99 -25.23
CA PRO A 191 -1.20 9.48 -26.05
C PRO A 191 -2.05 10.50 -25.28
N ALA A 192 -2.81 11.31 -26.01
CA ALA A 192 -3.76 12.23 -25.39
C ALA A 192 -4.73 11.46 -24.47
N PRO A 193 -5.11 12.02 -23.30
CA PRO A 193 -6.05 11.36 -22.39
C PRO A 193 -7.36 11.03 -23.11
N PRO A 194 -7.92 9.83 -22.90
CA PRO A 194 -9.15 9.44 -23.56
C PRO A 194 -10.34 10.22 -22.98
N PRO A 195 -11.50 10.22 -23.66
CA PRO A 195 -12.75 10.76 -23.13
C PRO A 195 -13.06 10.23 -21.73
N VAL A 196 -13.76 11.03 -20.91
CA VAL A 196 -14.07 10.68 -19.50
C VAL A 196 -14.74 9.31 -19.37
N MET A 197 -15.64 8.96 -20.29
CA MET A 197 -16.32 7.66 -20.27
C MET A 197 -15.35 6.49 -20.49
N ASP A 198 -14.41 6.65 -21.43
CA ASP A 198 -13.39 5.66 -21.76
C ASP A 198 -12.40 5.51 -20.59
N ILE A 199 -12.08 6.60 -19.87
CA ILE A 199 -11.27 6.53 -18.65
C ILE A 199 -11.91 5.57 -17.65
N PHE A 200 -13.20 5.72 -17.38
CA PHE A 200 -13.90 4.84 -16.44
C PHE A 200 -14.00 3.40 -16.97
N GLN A 201 -14.23 3.20 -18.27
CA GLN A 201 -14.28 1.87 -18.87
C GLN A 201 -12.94 1.14 -18.72
N ILE A 202 -11.84 1.77 -19.12
CA ILE A 202 -10.49 1.21 -19.00
C ILE A 202 -10.15 0.96 -17.53
N ALA A 203 -10.49 1.89 -16.63
CA ALA A 203 -10.28 1.74 -15.19
C ALA A 203 -11.06 0.54 -14.61
N ILE A 204 -12.32 0.38 -15.00
CA ILE A 204 -13.17 -0.74 -14.53
C ILE A 204 -12.61 -2.07 -15.03
N ILE A 205 -12.26 -2.17 -16.31
CA ILE A 205 -11.69 -3.40 -16.89
C ILE A 205 -10.39 -3.76 -16.15
N GLY A 206 -9.46 -2.82 -16.05
CA GLY A 206 -8.20 -3.05 -15.34
C GLY A 206 -8.40 -3.42 -13.87
N TYR A 207 -9.40 -2.84 -13.20
CA TYR A 207 -9.70 -3.18 -11.81
C TYR A 207 -10.32 -4.57 -11.66
N LEU A 208 -11.20 -4.97 -12.57
CA LEU A 208 -11.77 -6.31 -12.61
C LEU A 208 -10.69 -7.37 -12.89
N ASP A 209 -9.74 -7.09 -13.78
CA ASP A 209 -8.60 -7.95 -14.03
C ASP A 209 -7.71 -8.09 -12.79
N PHE A 210 -7.49 -7.00 -12.06
CA PHE A 210 -6.80 -7.04 -10.78
C PHE A 210 -7.54 -7.91 -9.75
N LEU A 211 -8.85 -7.74 -9.57
CA LEU A 211 -9.65 -8.56 -8.65
C LEU A 211 -9.65 -10.04 -9.08
N LYS A 212 -9.77 -10.31 -10.38
CA LYS A 212 -9.68 -11.65 -10.96
C LYS A 212 -8.33 -12.28 -10.64
N SER A 213 -7.22 -11.53 -10.70
CA SER A 213 -5.89 -12.02 -10.35
C SER A 213 -5.79 -12.48 -8.88
N ILE A 214 -6.55 -11.87 -7.97
CA ILE A 214 -6.62 -12.29 -6.55
C ILE A 214 -7.44 -13.57 -6.42
N ILE A 215 -8.58 -13.66 -7.10
CA ILE A 215 -9.53 -14.77 -6.94
C ILE A 215 -9.04 -16.04 -7.63
N VAL A 216 -8.45 -15.93 -8.82
CA VAL A 216 -8.03 -17.07 -9.65
C VAL A 216 -6.75 -17.71 -9.13
N THR A 217 -5.94 -16.98 -8.35
CA THR A 217 -4.66 -17.48 -7.81
C THR A 217 -4.91 -18.21 -6.49
N PRO A 218 -4.78 -19.56 -6.41
CA PRO A 218 -5.21 -20.33 -5.25
C PRO A 218 -4.55 -19.91 -3.93
N GLN A 219 -3.25 -19.60 -3.95
CA GLN A 219 -2.52 -19.15 -2.77
C GLN A 219 -2.97 -17.77 -2.28
N LYS A 220 -3.34 -16.86 -3.20
CA LYS A 220 -3.92 -15.55 -2.84
C LYS A 220 -5.30 -15.73 -2.22
N LEU A 221 -6.14 -16.55 -2.86
CA LEU A 221 -7.49 -16.88 -2.38
C LEU A 221 -7.45 -17.51 -0.98
N ALA A 222 -6.56 -18.49 -0.77
CA ALA A 222 -6.36 -19.12 0.54
C ALA A 222 -5.91 -18.11 1.61
N GLY A 223 -4.97 -17.21 1.29
CA GLY A 223 -4.52 -16.17 2.21
C GLY A 223 -5.64 -15.20 2.58
N VAL A 224 -6.41 -14.73 1.58
CA VAL A 224 -7.58 -13.86 1.77
C VAL A 224 -8.62 -14.52 2.67
N PHE A 225 -9.07 -15.74 2.37
CA PHE A 225 -10.03 -16.43 3.22
C PHE A 225 -9.48 -16.74 4.61
N GLY A 226 -8.24 -17.20 4.72
CA GLY A 226 -7.59 -17.50 5.99
C GLY A 226 -7.51 -16.27 6.90
N ALA A 227 -7.14 -15.12 6.35
CA ALA A 227 -7.07 -13.85 7.09
C ALA A 227 -8.46 -13.33 7.49
N ALA A 228 -9.46 -13.40 6.59
CA ALA A 228 -10.83 -13.02 6.90
C ALA A 228 -11.43 -13.89 8.03
N LEU A 229 -11.20 -15.21 7.97
CA LEU A 229 -11.62 -16.15 9.02
C LEU A 229 -10.87 -15.94 10.33
N GLY A 230 -9.55 -15.68 10.27
CA GLY A 230 -8.76 -15.35 11.46
C GLY A 230 -9.24 -14.06 12.13
N ALA A 231 -9.57 -13.04 11.35
CA ALA A 231 -10.16 -11.81 11.87
C ALA A 231 -11.56 -12.06 12.47
N MET A 232 -12.38 -12.88 11.82
CA MET A 232 -13.68 -13.32 12.34
C MET A 232 -13.57 -14.07 13.66
N VAL A 233 -12.61 -14.99 13.80
CA VAL A 233 -12.34 -15.71 15.05
C VAL A 233 -12.04 -14.74 16.18
N LEU A 234 -11.17 -13.76 15.96
CA LEU A 234 -10.85 -12.74 16.96
C LEU A 234 -12.06 -11.87 17.29
N GLY A 235 -12.85 -11.48 16.28
CA GLY A 235 -14.10 -10.76 16.49
C GLY A 235 -15.10 -11.55 17.34
N MET A 236 -15.19 -12.86 17.17
CA MET A 236 -16.09 -13.71 17.94
C MET A 236 -15.71 -13.83 19.42
N GLN A 237 -14.44 -13.63 19.76
CA GLN A 237 -13.94 -13.71 21.13
C GLN A 237 -14.31 -12.48 21.96
N GLU A 238 -14.57 -11.35 21.31
CA GLU A 238 -14.99 -10.13 21.98
C GLU A 238 -16.45 -10.27 22.45
N THR A 239 -16.68 -10.04 23.75
CA THR A 239 -18.01 -10.12 24.37
C THR A 239 -18.74 -8.79 24.36
N ASP A 240 -17.98 -7.69 24.28
CA ASP A 240 -18.52 -6.36 24.33
C ASP A 240 -18.92 -5.94 22.90
N PHE A 241 -20.23 -6.01 22.68
CA PHE A 241 -20.83 -5.51 21.47
C PHE A 241 -21.62 -4.26 21.78
N ASN A 242 -21.13 -3.13 21.26
CA ASN A 242 -21.93 -1.93 21.24
C ASN A 242 -23.17 -2.22 20.36
N LYS A 243 -24.37 -2.22 20.97
CA LYS A 243 -25.65 -2.50 20.29
C LYS A 243 -25.89 -1.63 19.05
N LEU A 244 -25.15 -0.53 18.90
CA LEU A 244 -25.19 0.38 17.75
C LEU A 244 -24.62 -0.23 16.44
N LEU A 245 -23.77 -1.25 16.51
CA LEU A 245 -23.23 -1.90 15.30
C LEU A 245 -24.29 -2.81 14.67
N LYS A 246 -24.85 -2.39 13.54
CA LYS A 246 -25.83 -3.20 12.79
C LYS A 246 -25.13 -4.41 12.15
N LYS A 247 -25.85 -5.53 12.01
CA LYS A 247 -25.33 -6.75 11.33
C LYS A 247 -24.80 -6.47 9.91
N SER A 248 -25.26 -5.41 9.26
CA SER A 248 -24.83 -5.00 7.92
C SER A 248 -23.51 -4.23 7.86
N THR A 249 -22.94 -3.79 8.98
CA THR A 249 -21.72 -2.95 8.97
C THR A 249 -20.50 -3.68 8.41
N GLY A 250 -20.34 -4.97 8.69
CA GLY A 250 -19.23 -5.77 8.16
C GLY A 250 -19.21 -5.82 6.63
N PRO A 251 -20.29 -6.33 5.97
CA PRO A 251 -20.39 -6.34 4.52
C PRO A 251 -20.27 -4.94 3.89
N ALA A 252 -20.87 -3.92 4.51
CA ALA A 252 -20.79 -2.54 4.01
C ALA A 252 -19.35 -2.03 3.97
N ILE A 253 -18.54 -2.29 5.00
CA ILE A 253 -17.12 -1.91 5.04
C ILE A 253 -16.33 -2.61 3.93
N LEU A 254 -16.61 -3.88 3.65
CA LEU A 254 -15.93 -4.60 2.57
C LEU A 254 -16.26 -4.01 1.20
N ILE A 255 -17.55 -3.80 0.90
CA ILE A 255 -18.01 -3.18 -0.35
C ILE A 255 -17.39 -1.79 -0.51
N LEU A 256 -17.41 -1.00 0.55
CA LEU A 256 -16.81 0.32 0.55
C LEU A 256 -15.30 0.28 0.29
N SER A 257 -14.60 -0.70 0.87
CA SER A 257 -13.15 -0.87 0.65
C SER A 257 -12.84 -1.30 -0.78
N ILE A 258 -13.66 -2.18 -1.37
CA ILE A 258 -13.57 -2.52 -2.80
C ILE A 258 -13.81 -1.28 -3.67
N PHE A 259 -14.74 -0.40 -3.29
CA PHE A 259 -14.95 0.87 -3.99
C PHE A 259 -13.77 1.82 -3.84
N PHE A 260 -13.21 2.02 -2.64
CA PHE A 260 -12.05 2.89 -2.44
C PHE A 260 -10.80 2.39 -3.16
N ALA A 261 -10.61 1.07 -3.23
CA ALA A 261 -9.51 0.47 -3.97
C ALA A 261 -9.59 0.71 -5.48
N PHE A 262 -10.78 0.90 -6.04
CA PHE A 262 -10.99 1.30 -7.44
C PHE A 262 -10.53 2.75 -7.70
N LEU A 263 -10.61 3.65 -6.71
CA LEU A 263 -10.33 5.08 -6.91
C LEU A 263 -8.89 5.41 -7.31
N CYS A 264 -7.95 4.47 -7.18
CA CYS A 264 -6.58 4.65 -7.64
C CYS A 264 -6.39 4.38 -9.15
N PHE A 265 -7.38 3.81 -9.84
CA PHE A 265 -7.32 3.47 -11.27
C PHE A 265 -7.56 4.67 -12.19
N PRO A 266 -8.63 5.48 -12.03
CA PRO A 266 -8.91 6.58 -12.95
C PRO A 266 -7.77 7.60 -13.14
N PRO A 267 -7.03 8.02 -12.07
CA PRO A 267 -5.91 8.94 -12.23
C PRO A 267 -4.78 8.37 -13.11
N ALA A 268 -4.52 7.06 -12.99
CA ALA A 268 -3.51 6.40 -13.82
C ALA A 268 -3.94 6.34 -15.29
N VAL A 269 -5.19 5.95 -15.54
CA VAL A 269 -5.77 5.92 -16.89
C VAL A 269 -5.80 7.31 -17.52
N PHE A 270 -6.10 8.36 -16.75
CA PHE A 270 -6.01 9.73 -17.25
C PHE A 270 -4.57 10.12 -17.66
N GLY A 271 -3.57 9.66 -16.90
CA GLY A 271 -2.17 10.02 -17.12
C GLY A 271 -1.46 9.20 -18.22
N THR A 272 -1.87 7.95 -18.44
CA THR A 272 -1.17 7.02 -19.36
C THR A 272 -2.08 6.38 -20.40
N SER A 273 -3.38 6.64 -20.39
CA SER A 273 -4.40 6.00 -21.25
C SER A 273 -4.47 4.48 -21.11
N GLU A 274 -3.91 3.95 -20.02
CA GLU A 274 -3.82 2.51 -19.70
C GLU A 274 -4.13 2.28 -18.21
N PRO A 275 -4.55 1.07 -17.82
CA PRO A 275 -4.67 0.72 -16.40
C PRO A 275 -3.37 0.97 -15.62
N PRO A 276 -3.45 1.24 -14.30
CA PRO A 276 -2.25 1.44 -13.49
C PRO A 276 -1.31 0.24 -13.62
N PRO A 277 0.01 0.46 -13.75
CA PRO A 277 0.96 -0.63 -13.81
C PRO A 277 0.91 -1.45 -12.52
N ASN A 278 1.20 -2.74 -12.62
CA ASN A 278 1.10 -3.72 -11.52
C ASN A 278 1.73 -3.27 -10.19
N ARG A 279 2.83 -2.49 -10.24
CA ARG A 279 3.50 -1.95 -9.04
C ARG A 279 2.66 -0.95 -8.23
N VAL A 280 1.69 -0.28 -8.85
CA VAL A 280 0.80 0.71 -8.22
C VAL A 280 -0.33 0.00 -7.45
N MET A 281 -0.71 -1.21 -7.86
CA MET A 281 -1.85 -1.96 -7.31
C MET A 281 -1.64 -2.43 -5.85
N VAL A 282 -0.45 -2.23 -5.27
CA VAL A 282 -0.23 -2.37 -3.81
C VAL A 282 -1.13 -1.42 -3.01
N ILE A 283 -1.49 -0.25 -3.57
CA ILE A 283 -2.42 0.70 -2.95
C ILE A 283 -3.83 0.08 -2.83
N SER A 284 -4.37 -0.48 -3.92
CA SER A 284 -5.65 -1.21 -3.89
C SER A 284 -5.60 -2.40 -2.94
N SER A 285 -4.49 -3.15 -2.97
CA SER A 285 -4.26 -4.30 -2.09
C SER A 285 -4.32 -3.90 -0.61
N PHE A 286 -3.71 -2.76 -0.25
CA PHE A 286 -3.77 -2.20 1.10
C PHE A 286 -5.20 -1.91 1.56
N ILE A 287 -5.99 -1.25 0.72
CA ILE A 287 -7.36 -0.87 1.05
C ILE A 287 -8.26 -2.11 1.19
N ILE A 288 -8.16 -3.04 0.24
CA ILE A 288 -8.92 -4.31 0.29
C ILE A 288 -8.54 -5.12 1.53
N ALA A 289 -7.25 -5.24 1.85
CA ALA A 289 -6.78 -5.97 3.04
C ALA A 289 -7.36 -5.36 4.33
N ALA A 290 -7.34 -4.02 4.44
CA ALA A 290 -7.91 -3.33 5.60
C ALA A 290 -9.42 -3.60 5.73
N GLY A 291 -10.15 -3.46 4.61
CA GLY A 291 -11.58 -3.75 4.54
C GLY A 291 -11.94 -5.18 4.89
N LEU A 292 -11.18 -6.14 4.39
CA LEU A 292 -11.36 -7.57 4.63
C LEU A 292 -11.15 -7.93 6.10
N ILE A 293 -10.05 -7.45 6.71
CA ILE A 293 -9.77 -7.68 8.13
C ILE A 293 -10.85 -7.03 9.01
N ALA A 294 -11.21 -5.77 8.73
CA ALA A 294 -12.25 -5.07 9.48
C ALA A 294 -13.63 -5.74 9.33
N SER A 295 -13.99 -6.14 8.11
CA SER A 295 -15.25 -6.84 7.82
C SER A 295 -15.30 -8.21 8.51
N GLY A 296 -14.24 -9.00 8.42
CA GLY A 296 -14.11 -10.29 9.10
C GLY A 296 -14.28 -10.13 10.61
N TYR A 297 -13.55 -9.19 11.22
CA TYR A 297 -13.65 -8.92 12.65
C TYR A 297 -15.06 -8.51 13.09
N LEU A 298 -15.71 -7.57 12.40
CA LEU A 298 -17.07 -7.14 12.72
C LEU A 298 -18.13 -8.22 12.44
N GLY A 299 -17.91 -9.03 11.40
CA GLY A 299 -18.71 -10.22 11.10
C GLY A 299 -18.63 -11.24 12.23
N GLY A 300 -17.42 -11.49 12.74
CA GLY A 300 -17.19 -12.34 13.90
C GLY A 300 -17.90 -11.86 15.15
N LYS A 301 -17.77 -10.56 15.46
CA LYS A 301 -18.53 -9.92 16.55
C LYS A 301 -20.04 -10.15 16.38
N SER A 302 -20.59 -9.92 15.19
CA SER A 302 -22.02 -10.09 14.86
C SER A 302 -22.52 -11.54 14.96
N ILE A 303 -21.69 -12.51 14.57
CA ILE A 303 -22.00 -13.95 14.68
C ILE A 303 -22.00 -14.39 16.15
N SER A 304 -21.09 -13.84 16.96
CA SER A 304 -20.96 -14.23 18.36
C SER A 304 -22.22 -13.98 19.20
N LEU A 305 -23.03 -12.99 18.82
CA LEU A 305 -24.32 -12.67 19.44
C LEU A 305 -25.44 -13.67 19.09
N GLN A 306 -25.26 -14.43 18.02
CA GLN A 306 -26.29 -15.34 17.48
C GLN A 306 -26.03 -16.79 17.88
N VAL A 307 -24.80 -17.12 18.29
CA VAL A 307 -24.38 -18.48 18.61
C VAL A 307 -24.43 -18.69 20.13
N ARG A 308 -25.13 -19.76 20.58
CA ARG A 308 -25.16 -20.18 21.99
C ARG A 308 -23.74 -20.49 22.51
N ASP A 309 -23.46 -20.16 23.77
CA ASP A 309 -22.12 -20.26 24.37
C ASP A 309 -21.45 -21.64 24.23
N GLY A 310 -22.23 -22.72 24.33
CA GLY A 310 -21.72 -24.09 24.16
C GLY A 310 -21.15 -24.36 22.76
N ASN A 311 -21.89 -23.96 21.72
CA ASN A 311 -21.48 -24.15 20.32
C ASN A 311 -20.41 -23.13 19.89
N LYS A 312 -20.39 -21.95 20.55
CA LYS A 312 -19.46 -20.86 20.25
C LYS A 312 -18.00 -21.30 20.36
N ARG A 313 -17.63 -22.02 21.43
CA ARG A 313 -16.24 -22.49 21.63
C ARG A 313 -15.80 -23.48 20.55
N VAL A 314 -16.67 -24.41 20.17
CA VAL A 314 -16.40 -25.39 19.11
C VAL A 314 -16.22 -24.67 17.78
N LEU A 315 -17.15 -23.78 17.43
CA LEU A 315 -17.11 -23.00 16.18
C LEU A 315 -15.82 -22.15 16.09
N ILE A 316 -15.46 -21.43 17.16
CA ILE A 316 -14.23 -20.63 17.21
C ILE A 316 -13.00 -21.50 16.96
N LYS A 317 -12.90 -22.67 17.60
CA LYS A 317 -11.76 -23.60 17.41
C LYS A 317 -11.70 -24.13 15.98
N SER A 318 -12.83 -24.54 15.41
CA SER A 318 -12.89 -25.04 14.03
C SER A 318 -12.51 -23.95 13.02
N LEU A 319 -13.06 -22.74 13.16
CA LEU A 319 -12.71 -21.62 12.28
C LEU A 319 -11.25 -21.20 12.44
N ALA A 320 -10.70 -21.23 13.66
CA ALA A 320 -9.30 -20.93 13.90
C ALA A 320 -8.37 -21.97 13.24
N LEU A 321 -8.72 -23.26 13.30
CA LEU A 321 -7.96 -24.32 12.64
C LEU A 321 -7.98 -24.16 11.12
N VAL A 322 -9.15 -23.88 10.54
CA VAL A 322 -9.29 -23.62 9.10
C VAL A 322 -8.51 -22.36 8.69
N ALA A 323 -8.61 -21.28 9.45
CA ALA A 323 -7.86 -20.05 9.20
C ALA A 323 -6.34 -20.30 9.23
N LEU A 324 -5.85 -21.02 10.25
CA LEU A 324 -4.44 -21.38 10.39
C LEU A 324 -3.97 -22.25 9.23
N PHE A 325 -4.76 -23.25 8.83
CA PHE A 325 -4.46 -24.12 7.69
C PHE A 325 -4.34 -23.30 6.39
N LEU A 326 -5.33 -22.46 6.08
CA LEU A 326 -5.34 -21.65 4.87
C LEU A 326 -4.20 -20.63 4.82
N LEU A 327 -3.91 -19.95 5.93
CA LEU A 327 -2.79 -19.01 6.04
C LEU A 327 -1.45 -19.73 5.90
N SER A 328 -1.28 -20.88 6.55
CA SER A 328 -0.04 -21.68 6.47
C SER A 328 0.17 -22.21 5.06
N HIS A 329 -0.89 -22.68 4.39
CA HIS A 329 -0.83 -23.14 3.01
C HIS A 329 -0.45 -22.01 2.06
N SER A 330 -1.09 -20.84 2.20
CA SER A 330 -0.78 -19.63 1.43
C SER A 330 0.69 -19.21 1.63
N ALA A 331 1.12 -19.08 2.87
CA ALA A 331 2.49 -18.69 3.22
C ALA A 331 3.53 -19.69 2.71
N TRP A 332 3.24 -21.00 2.80
CA TRP A 332 4.10 -22.06 2.28
C TRP A 332 4.29 -21.95 0.76
N ILE A 333 3.19 -21.86 -0.01
CA ILE A 333 3.28 -21.74 -1.48
C ILE A 333 4.04 -20.47 -1.85
N THR A 334 3.71 -19.32 -1.28
CA THR A 334 4.39 -18.06 -1.59
C THR A 334 5.87 -18.11 -1.22
N SER A 335 6.23 -18.73 -0.09
CA SER A 335 7.63 -18.90 0.31
C SER A 335 8.38 -19.82 -0.65
N LYS A 336 7.74 -20.89 -1.13
CA LYS A 336 8.30 -21.79 -2.13
C LYS A 336 8.51 -21.06 -3.46
N ASP A 337 7.49 -20.36 -3.98
CA ASP A 337 7.58 -19.61 -5.24
C ASP A 337 8.73 -18.57 -5.18
N LEU A 338 8.86 -17.87 -4.05
CA LEU A 338 9.93 -16.92 -3.82
C LEU A 338 11.31 -17.61 -3.78
N TYR A 339 11.41 -18.74 -3.08
CA TYR A 339 12.66 -19.51 -3.01
C TYR A 339 13.05 -20.09 -4.37
N ASP A 340 12.10 -20.56 -5.17
CA ASP A 340 12.33 -21.06 -6.53
C ASP A 340 12.79 -19.93 -7.47
N SER A 341 12.35 -18.69 -7.22
CA SER A 341 12.78 -17.49 -7.95
C SER A 341 14.20 -17.03 -7.60
N ARG A 342 14.85 -17.58 -6.56
CA ARG A 342 16.18 -17.13 -6.09
C ARG A 342 17.25 -17.15 -7.17
N MET A 343 17.26 -18.17 -8.02
CA MET A 343 18.28 -18.33 -9.06
C MET A 343 18.17 -17.24 -10.13
N ILE A 344 16.95 -16.76 -10.41
CA ILE A 344 16.73 -15.64 -11.32
C ILE A 344 17.38 -14.37 -10.76
N PHE A 345 17.22 -14.10 -9.46
CA PHE A 345 17.83 -12.94 -8.80
C PHE A 345 19.35 -13.04 -8.71
N LEU A 346 19.88 -14.22 -8.35
CA LEU A 346 21.32 -14.45 -8.31
C LEU A 346 21.96 -14.28 -9.69
N ASN A 347 21.37 -14.85 -10.73
CA ASN A 347 21.87 -14.71 -12.10
C ASN A 347 21.84 -13.27 -12.58
N PHE A 348 20.78 -12.52 -12.24
CA PHE A 348 20.71 -11.09 -12.55
C PHE A 348 21.81 -10.30 -11.81
N ALA A 349 22.03 -10.56 -10.52
CA ALA A 349 23.06 -9.89 -9.73
C ALA A 349 24.46 -10.11 -10.31
N VAL A 350 24.82 -11.35 -10.66
CA VAL A 350 26.11 -11.67 -11.29
C VAL A 350 26.30 -10.90 -12.60
N LYS A 351 25.30 -10.93 -13.50
CA LYS A 351 25.37 -10.18 -14.77
C LYS A 351 25.47 -8.67 -14.55
N TRP A 352 24.80 -8.15 -13.51
CA TRP A 352 24.87 -6.75 -13.16
C TRP A 352 26.27 -6.37 -12.64
N ASP A 353 26.87 -7.20 -11.80
CA ASP A 353 28.23 -6.99 -11.29
C ASP A 353 29.27 -7.00 -12.41
N GLU A 354 29.13 -7.93 -13.37
CA GLU A 354 29.95 -7.97 -14.59
C GLU A 354 29.80 -6.68 -15.42
N ALA A 355 28.57 -6.24 -15.69
CA ALA A 355 28.31 -5.00 -16.41
C ALA A 355 28.83 -3.77 -15.67
N HIS A 356 28.66 -3.70 -14.35
CA HIS A 356 29.16 -2.64 -13.49
C HIS A 356 30.69 -2.55 -13.57
N ALA A 357 31.39 -3.66 -13.41
CA ALA A 357 32.84 -3.74 -13.51
C ALA A 357 33.33 -3.30 -14.91
N GLN A 358 32.66 -3.73 -15.98
CA GLN A 358 32.99 -3.32 -17.34
C GLN A 358 32.83 -1.81 -17.56
N ILE A 359 31.76 -1.20 -17.03
CA ILE A 359 31.55 0.25 -17.14
C ILE A 359 32.64 1.02 -16.39
N LEU A 360 32.96 0.60 -15.17
CA LEU A 360 34.00 1.24 -14.37
C LEU A 360 35.38 1.13 -15.02
N GLN A 361 35.71 -0.03 -15.58
CA GLN A 361 36.96 -0.24 -16.32
C GLN A 361 37.03 0.66 -17.56
N ALA A 362 35.98 0.67 -18.40
CA ALA A 362 35.93 1.53 -19.58
C ALA A 362 36.07 3.02 -19.24
N LYS A 363 35.47 3.45 -18.12
CA LYS A 363 35.64 4.82 -17.61
C LYS A 363 37.07 5.10 -17.15
N ALA A 364 37.70 4.16 -16.46
CA ALA A 364 39.10 4.29 -16.01
C ALA A 364 40.07 4.35 -17.21
N ASP A 365 39.77 3.63 -18.29
CA ASP A 365 40.53 3.64 -19.54
C ASP A 365 40.29 4.89 -20.40
N GLY A 366 39.44 5.82 -19.95
CA GLY A 366 39.12 7.06 -20.66
C GLY A 366 38.24 6.85 -21.90
N ALA A 367 37.51 5.73 -22.00
CA ALA A 367 36.61 5.50 -23.12
C ALA A 367 35.43 6.48 -23.09
N GLU A 368 34.96 6.89 -24.28
CA GLU A 368 33.77 7.75 -24.40
C GLU A 368 32.47 6.97 -24.22
N SER A 369 32.49 5.67 -24.54
CA SER A 369 31.33 4.80 -24.45
C SER A 369 31.71 3.35 -24.16
N VAL A 370 30.76 2.59 -23.61
CA VAL A 370 30.89 1.15 -23.33
C VAL A 370 29.60 0.43 -23.72
N MET A 371 29.76 -0.72 -24.38
CA MET A 371 28.67 -1.65 -24.64
C MET A 371 28.71 -2.77 -23.60
N ILE A 372 27.72 -2.79 -22.71
CA ILE A 372 27.58 -3.82 -21.68
C ILE A 372 26.87 -5.06 -22.21
N PRO A 373 27.05 -6.24 -21.59
CA PRO A 373 26.26 -7.42 -21.92
C PRO A 373 24.76 -7.17 -21.76
N ALA A 374 23.97 -7.95 -22.51
CA ALA A 374 22.53 -7.92 -22.42
C ALA A 374 22.09 -8.23 -20.99
N LEU A 375 21.50 -7.24 -20.31
CA LEU A 375 20.98 -7.43 -18.97
C LEU A 375 19.56 -7.98 -19.04
N ASP A 376 19.29 -9.01 -18.25
CA ASP A 376 17.91 -9.42 -18.00
C ASP A 376 17.23 -8.41 -17.10
N ASN A 377 15.93 -8.57 -16.93
CA ASN A 377 15.14 -7.69 -16.10
C ASN A 377 14.46 -8.52 -15.03
N TRP A 378 15.02 -8.46 -13.83
CA TRP A 378 14.51 -9.19 -12.68
C TRP A 378 13.12 -8.71 -12.22
N ALA A 379 12.72 -7.49 -12.59
CA ALA A 379 11.53 -6.83 -12.06
C ALA A 379 10.44 -6.52 -13.09
N GLY A 380 10.60 -6.79 -14.38
CA GLY A 380 9.62 -6.34 -15.40
C GLY A 380 9.73 -4.86 -15.79
N LEU A 381 10.85 -4.18 -15.51
CA LEU A 381 11.20 -2.81 -15.93
C LEU A 381 11.88 -2.73 -17.32
N GLU A 382 11.99 -1.53 -17.91
CA GLU A 382 12.74 -1.39 -19.15
C GLU A 382 14.24 -1.69 -18.97
N ARG A 383 14.88 -2.15 -20.04
CA ARG A 383 16.28 -2.57 -20.08
C ARG A 383 17.11 -1.59 -20.92
N PRO A 384 18.42 -1.46 -20.66
CA PRO A 384 19.33 -0.74 -21.56
C PRO A 384 19.28 -1.38 -22.95
N THR A 385 19.35 -0.62 -24.04
CA THR A 385 19.29 -1.16 -25.43
C THR A 385 20.38 -0.58 -26.32
N ALA A 386 20.39 -0.90 -27.62
CA ALA A 386 21.28 -0.27 -28.59
C ALA A 386 20.87 1.18 -28.94
N ASN A 387 19.62 1.57 -28.65
CA ASN A 387 19.12 2.90 -28.95
C ASN A 387 19.68 3.92 -27.95
N LYS A 388 20.58 4.80 -28.39
CA LYS A 388 21.21 5.84 -27.56
C LYS A 388 20.20 6.79 -26.89
N ARG A 389 18.99 6.91 -27.44
CA ARG A 389 17.92 7.77 -26.90
C ARG A 389 17.00 7.05 -25.91
N ASN A 390 17.18 5.74 -25.71
CA ASN A 390 16.42 5.03 -24.68
C ASN A 390 16.74 5.63 -23.30
N TRP A 391 15.72 5.93 -22.51
CA TRP A 391 15.88 6.66 -21.25
C TRP A 391 16.70 5.87 -20.22
N VAL A 392 16.66 4.53 -20.25
CA VAL A 392 17.47 3.69 -19.35
C VAL A 392 18.96 3.89 -19.66
N ASN A 393 19.34 3.91 -20.94
CA ASN A 393 20.71 4.21 -21.36
C ASN A 393 21.13 5.60 -20.88
N ILE A 394 20.26 6.60 -21.03
CA ILE A 394 20.54 7.98 -20.58
C ILE A 394 20.76 8.03 -19.06
N CYS A 395 19.90 7.36 -18.29
CA CYS A 395 20.00 7.31 -16.83
C CYS A 395 21.29 6.64 -16.35
N ILE A 396 21.62 5.48 -16.91
CA ILE A 396 22.86 4.75 -16.59
C ILE A 396 24.07 5.58 -17.01
N SER A 397 24.05 6.15 -18.22
CA SER A 397 25.15 6.97 -18.72
C SER A 397 25.40 8.19 -17.84
N LYS A 398 24.34 8.85 -17.38
CA LYS A 398 24.42 9.99 -16.46
C LYS A 398 24.95 9.58 -15.09
N TYR A 399 24.57 8.41 -14.58
CA TYR A 399 25.05 7.90 -13.30
C TYR A 399 26.55 7.61 -13.32
N TYR A 400 27.04 6.90 -14.34
CA TYR A 400 28.46 6.56 -14.45
C TYR A 400 29.31 7.69 -15.03
N GLY A 401 28.73 8.64 -15.76
CA GLY A 401 29.45 9.71 -16.43
C GLY A 401 30.18 9.28 -17.71
N ILE A 402 29.76 8.17 -18.33
CA ILE A 402 30.24 7.61 -19.60
C ILE A 402 29.02 7.13 -20.40
N GLN A 403 29.06 7.12 -21.73
CA GLN A 403 27.94 6.58 -22.51
C GLN A 403 27.83 5.05 -22.35
N VAL A 404 26.68 4.55 -21.92
CA VAL A 404 26.44 3.12 -21.71
C VAL A 404 25.31 2.65 -22.61
N TYR A 405 25.56 1.58 -23.37
CA TYR A 405 24.62 0.93 -24.26
C TYR A 405 24.61 -0.58 -24.04
N ALA A 406 23.55 -1.25 -24.46
CA ALA A 406 23.50 -2.72 -24.52
C ALA A 406 23.27 -3.19 -25.95
N PRO A 407 23.56 -4.46 -26.29
CA PRO A 407 23.20 -5.01 -27.58
C PRO A 407 21.67 -4.94 -27.80
N PRO A 408 21.20 -4.97 -29.05
CA PRO A 408 19.79 -5.16 -29.32
C PRO A 408 19.36 -6.51 -28.71
N TYR A 409 18.23 -6.51 -28.02
CA TYR A 409 17.62 -7.78 -27.65
C TYR A 409 17.02 -8.37 -28.92
N ASN A 410 17.28 -9.65 -29.17
CA ASN A 410 16.49 -10.38 -30.15
C ASN A 410 15.05 -10.35 -29.64
N GLU A 411 14.19 -9.55 -30.29
CA GLU A 411 12.76 -9.61 -30.05
C GLU A 411 12.33 -11.04 -30.43
N PRO A 412 11.80 -11.82 -29.49
CA PRO A 412 11.31 -13.16 -29.79
C PRO A 412 10.11 -13.14 -30.73
#